data_AF-A0A166XSB6-F1
#
_entry.id   AF-A0A166XSB6-F1
#
_cell.length_a   1.000
_cell.length_b   1.000
_cell.length_c   1.000
_cell.angle_alpha   90.00
_cell.angle_beta   90.00
_cell.angle_gamma   90.00
#
_symmetry.space_group_name_H-M   'P 1'
#
loop_
_entity.id
_entity.type
_entity.pdbx_description
1 polymer ?
#
loop_
_entity_poly.entity_id
_entity_poly.type
_entity_poly.pdbx_seq_one_letter_code
_entity_poly.pdbx_strand_id
1 'polypeptide(L)' 'MNYNKCLDYRNFATSNGERLMVWDCNKSPTQAFKYVNNQLKTVLEPSRCVDAPSGQNGTRTHLWDCPVLHPNNTAVVPQ' A
#
# COMPACT_ATOMS: atom_id res chain seq x y z
N MET A 1 -3.96 21.05 -1.12
CA MET A 1 -3.26 19.76 -1.29
C MET A 1 -2.40 19.86 -2.55
N ASN A 2 -1.17 19.34 -2.53
CA ASN A 2 -0.35 19.29 -3.75
C ASN A 2 -0.88 18.13 -4.60
N TYR A 3 -1.64 18.45 -5.67
CA TYR A 3 -2.46 17.49 -6.42
C TYR A 3 -1.66 16.43 -7.23
N ASN A 4 -0.34 16.40 -7.10
CA ASN A 4 0.53 15.48 -7.83
C ASN A 4 1.35 14.57 -6.91
N LYS A 5 0.75 14.11 -5.80
CA LYS A 5 1.37 13.16 -4.88
C LYS A 5 0.64 11.82 -4.88
N CYS A 6 1.38 10.73 -4.93
CA CYS A 6 0.90 9.36 -5.04
C CYS A 6 1.45 8.50 -3.88
N LEU A 7 0.70 7.46 -3.50
CA LEU A 7 1.20 6.39 -2.63
C LEU A 7 2.32 5.65 -3.37
N ASP A 8 3.43 5.34 -2.70
CA ASP A 8 4.62 4.75 -3.31
C ASP A 8 5.35 3.85 -2.30
N TYR A 9 6.05 2.82 -2.80
CA TYR A 9 7.01 2.03 -2.03
C TYR A 9 8.42 2.22 -2.58
N ARG A 10 9.38 2.44 -1.68
CA ARG A 10 10.71 2.97 -2.05
C ARG A 10 11.53 1.94 -2.80
N ASN A 11 12.23 2.36 -3.86
CA ASN A 11 13.25 1.58 -4.56
C ASN A 11 12.80 0.17 -4.99
N PHE A 12 11.52 -0.01 -5.33
CA PHE A 12 10.95 -1.32 -5.67
C PHE A 12 11.04 -2.36 -4.55
N ALA A 13 11.29 -1.94 -3.30
CA ALA A 13 11.36 -2.84 -2.17
C ALA A 13 9.97 -3.42 -1.85
N THR A 14 9.85 -4.74 -1.86
CA THR A 14 8.59 -5.44 -1.60
C THR A 14 8.65 -6.30 -0.33
N SER A 15 9.73 -6.23 0.46
CA SER A 15 9.82 -6.98 1.70
C SER A 15 8.73 -6.58 2.69
N ASN A 16 8.27 -7.54 3.49
CA ASN A 16 7.37 -7.28 4.61
C ASN A 16 7.98 -6.23 5.54
N GLY A 17 7.21 -5.18 5.83
CA GLY A 17 7.67 -4.05 6.65
C GLY A 17 8.18 -2.86 5.84
N GLU A 18 8.24 -2.95 4.50
CA GLU A 18 8.63 -1.80 3.68
C GLU A 18 7.62 -0.68 3.83
N ARG A 19 8.07 0.46 4.36
CA ARG A 19 7.17 1.58 4.66
C ARG A 19 6.73 2.27 3.39
N LEU A 20 5.44 2.52 3.30
CA LEU A 20 4.91 3.35 2.23
C LEU A 20 5.27 4.83 2.47
N MET A 21 5.28 5.56 1.37
CA MET A 21 5.52 6.99 1.34
C MET A 21 4.53 7.69 0.41
N VAL A 22 4.49 9.01 0.54
CA VAL A 22 3.82 9.91 -0.39
C VAL A 22 4.90 10.56 -1.24
N TRP A 23 4.91 10.30 -2.54
CA TRP A 23 5.93 10.77 -3.48
C TRP A 23 5.32 11.47 -4.68
N ASP A 24 6.12 12.19 -5.46
CA ASP A 24 5.63 12.80 -6.70
C ASP A 24 5.09 11.73 -7.66
N CYS A 25 3.87 11.92 -8.14
CA CYS A 25 3.28 11.03 -9.13
C CYS A 25 4.13 11.06 -10.40
N ASN A 26 4.65 9.90 -10.80
CA ASN A 26 5.61 9.77 -11.90
C ASN A 26 5.36 8.57 -12.81
N LYS A 27 4.18 7.93 -12.68
CA LYS A 27 3.79 6.71 -13.42
C LYS A 27 4.67 5.49 -13.14
N SER A 28 5.51 5.54 -12.10
CA SER A 28 6.26 4.36 -11.64
C SER A 28 5.30 3.22 -11.31
N PRO A 29 5.63 1.97 -11.69
CA PRO A 29 4.90 0.80 -11.22
C PRO A 29 4.80 0.69 -9.69
N THR A 30 5.73 1.33 -8.95
CA THR A 30 5.68 1.37 -7.47
C THR A 30 4.54 2.23 -6.91
N GLN A 31 3.89 3.02 -7.77
CA GLN A 31 2.73 3.86 -7.43
C GLN A 31 1.41 3.22 -7.89
N ALA A 32 1.46 2.05 -8.52
CA ALA A 32 0.30 1.37 -9.06
C ALA A 32 -0.24 0.36 -8.03
N PHE A 33 -1.47 0.63 -7.57
CA PHE A 33 -2.20 -0.24 -6.66
C PHE A 33 -3.57 -0.62 -7.24
N LYS A 34 -4.02 -1.84 -6.94
CA LYS A 34 -5.32 -2.35 -7.35
C LYS A 34 -6.14 -2.73 -6.13
N TYR A 35 -7.38 -2.26 -6.09
CA TYR A 35 -8.34 -2.67 -5.07
C TYR A 35 -9.02 -3.99 -5.47
N VAL A 36 -8.77 -5.06 -4.72
CA VAL A 36 -9.31 -6.40 -4.99
C VAL A 36 -9.60 -7.09 -3.66
N ASN A 37 -10.80 -7.67 -3.51
CA ASN A 37 -11.21 -8.41 -2.30
C ASN A 37 -10.98 -7.62 -1.00
N ASN A 38 -11.36 -6.34 -1.01
CA ASN A 38 -11.18 -5.40 0.09
C ASN A 38 -9.72 -5.14 0.48
N GLN A 39 -8.76 -5.40 -0.41
CA GLN A 39 -7.34 -5.15 -0.18
C GLN A 39 -6.79 -4.22 -1.25
N LEU A 40 -5.89 -3.31 -0.86
CA LEU A 40 -5.14 -2.49 -1.79
C LEU A 40 -3.81 -3.21 -2.09
N LYS A 41 -3.73 -3.88 -3.25
CA LYS A 41 -2.59 -4.71 -3.66
C LYS A 41 -1.64 -3.93 -4.55
N THR A 42 -0.34 -4.19 -4.47
CA THR A 42 0.57 -3.65 -5.49
C THR A 42 0.30 -4.31 -6.84
N VAL A 43 0.49 -3.59 -7.95
CA VAL A 43 0.34 -4.16 -9.29
C VAL A 43 1.53 -5.04 -9.67
N LEU A 44 2.73 -4.67 -9.24
CA LEU A 44 3.99 -5.34 -9.61
C LEU A 44 4.17 -6.67 -8.87
N GLU A 45 3.77 -6.73 -7.61
CA GLU A 45 3.80 -7.93 -6.77
C GLU A 45 2.42 -8.11 -6.09
N PRO A 46 1.46 -8.79 -6.74
CA PRO A 46 0.10 -8.93 -6.22
C PRO A 46 -0.03 -9.70 -4.91
N SER A 47 1.04 -10.37 -4.46
CA SER A 47 1.12 -10.95 -3.12
C SER A 47 1.40 -9.91 -2.02
N ARG A 48 1.59 -8.62 -2.36
CA ARG A 48 1.80 -7.52 -1.40
C ARG A 48 0.61 -6.60 -1.31
N CYS A 49 0.22 -6.33 -0.07
CA CYS A 49 -0.90 -5.51 0.34
C CYS A 49 -0.42 -4.31 1.14
N VAL A 50 -1.14 -3.19 1.03
CA VAL A 50 -1.05 -2.09 2.00
C VAL A 50 -1.62 -2.57 3.33
N ASP A 51 -0.80 -2.55 4.37
CA ASP A 51 -1.18 -2.96 5.73
C ASP A 51 -0.88 -1.83 6.73
N ALA A 52 -1.79 -1.65 7.69
CA ALA A 52 -1.63 -0.72 8.81
C ALA A 52 -1.32 -1.53 10.09
N PRO A 53 -0.06 -1.80 10.45
CA PRO A 53 0.28 -2.88 11.37
C PRO A 53 -0.43 -2.87 12.73
N SER A 54 -0.73 -1.70 13.32
CA SER A 54 -1.50 -1.60 14.57
C SER A 54 -3.00 -1.29 14.39
N GLY A 55 -3.44 -0.98 13.17
CA GLY A 55 -4.83 -0.62 12.86
C GLY A 55 -5.30 0.69 13.51
N GLN A 56 -4.41 1.44 14.18
CA GLN A 56 -4.76 2.67 14.89
C GLN A 56 -4.68 3.90 13.98
N ASN A 57 -5.35 4.98 14.38
CA ASN A 57 -5.20 6.26 13.71
C ASN A 57 -3.74 6.75 13.73
N GLY A 58 -3.26 7.25 12.58
CA GLY A 58 -1.88 7.70 12.43
C GLY A 58 -0.85 6.57 12.21
N THR A 59 -1.29 5.31 12.16
CA THR A 59 -0.39 4.19 11.83
C THR A 59 0.24 4.42 10.46
N ARG A 60 1.57 4.40 10.42
CA ARG A 60 2.29 4.43 9.15
C ARG A 60 2.13 3.07 8.45
N THR A 61 1.55 3.09 7.27
CA THR A 61 1.33 1.90 6.46
C THR A 61 2.62 1.35 5.88
N HIS A 62 2.65 0.04 5.67
CA HIS A 62 3.73 -0.69 5.02
C HIS A 62 3.20 -1.71 4.01
N LEU A 63 4.10 -2.35 3.28
CA LEU A 63 3.80 -3.55 2.51
C LEU A 63 3.87 -4.79 3.41
N TRP A 64 2.90 -5.67 3.23
CA TRP A 64 2.86 -6.98 3.87
C TRP A 64 2.24 -8.03 2.95
N ASP A 65 2.47 -9.31 3.25
CA ASP A 65 1.89 -10.42 2.52
C ASP A 65 0.34 -10.40 2.53
N CYS A 66 -0.26 -10.52 1.35
CA CYS A 66 -1.65 -10.94 1.16
C CYS A 66 -1.70 -12.48 1.08
N PRO A 67 -2.73 -13.19 1.56
CA PRO A 67 -3.57 -13.00 2.73
C PRO A 67 -2.99 -13.81 3.90
N VAL A 68 -2.10 -13.21 4.69
CA VAL A 68 -1.83 -13.73 6.03
C VAL A 68 -2.90 -13.15 6.95
N LEU A 69 -3.29 -13.83 8.03
CA LEU A 69 -4.29 -13.42 9.04
C LEU A 69 -3.88 -12.11 9.77
N HIS A 70 -3.74 -11.03 9.01
CA HIS A 70 -3.44 -9.70 9.45
C HIS A 70 -4.74 -8.90 9.31
N PRO A 71 -5.43 -8.57 10.42
CA PRO A 71 -6.72 -7.89 10.36
C PRO A 71 -6.63 -6.51 9.70
N ASN A 72 -5.43 -5.96 9.54
CA ASN A 72 -5.19 -4.58 9.17
C ASN A 72 -4.77 -4.36 7.71
N ASN A 73 -4.91 -5.37 6.85
CA ASN A 73 -4.71 -5.24 5.39
C ASN A 73 -6.03 -5.04 4.61
N THR A 74 -7.13 -4.76 5.32
CA THR A 74 -8.44 -4.44 4.73
C THR A 74 -8.55 -2.93 4.49
N ALA A 75 -8.88 -2.54 3.26
CA ALA A 75 -9.12 -1.17 2.85
C ALA A 75 -10.57 -0.96 2.42
N VAL A 76 -11.10 0.24 2.67
CA VAL A 76 -12.37 0.72 2.14
C VAL A 76 -12.05 1.88 1.21
N VAL A 77 -12.34 1.73 -0.08
CA VAL A 77 -12.18 2.80 -1.07
C VAL A 77 -13.58 3.34 -1.38
N PRO A 78 -13.94 4.55 -0.91
CA PRO A 78 -15.22 5.16 -1.25
C PRO A 78 -15.26 5.41 -2.77
N GLN A 79 -16.40 5.10 -3.38
CA GLN A 79 -16.67 5.41 -4.80
C GLN A 79 -17.00 6.88 -4.99
#